data_AF-W7PWL3-F1
#
_entry.id   AF-W7PWL3-F1
#
_cell.length_a   1.000
_cell.length_b   1.000
_cell.length_c   1.000
_cell.angle_alpha   90.00
_cell.angle_beta   90.00
_cell.angle_gamma   90.00
#
_symmetry.space_group_name_H-M   'P 1'
#
loop_
_entity.id
_entity.type
_entity.pdbx_description
1 polymer ?
#
loop_
_entity_poly.entity_id
_entity_poly.type
_entity_poly.pdbx_seq_one_letter_code
_entity_poly.pdbx_strand_id
1 'polypeptide(L)'
;MRSDEFYMHRALDQAREGLAAGEVPVGAVVVDASGDIVGAGYNSPVSCHDPSAHAEVRALRDAGAGWATIGSTAARFTLPSSPA
;
A
#
# COMPACT_ATOMS: atom_id res chain seq x y z
N MET A 1 -9.88 -13.22 9.31
CA MET A 1 -9.89 -12.16 8.29
C MET A 1 -10.49 -10.90 8.90
N ARG A 2 -9.77 -9.77 8.87
CA ARG A 2 -10.29 -8.49 9.40
C ARG A 2 -11.26 -7.84 8.40
N SER A 3 -12.01 -6.84 8.84
CA SER A 3 -12.94 -6.09 7.98
C SER A 3 -12.20 -5.22 6.97
N ASP A 4 -12.84 -4.97 5.82
CA ASP A 4 -12.31 -4.04 4.81
C ASP A 4 -12.05 -2.64 5.38
N GLU A 5 -12.92 -2.20 6.30
CA GLU A 5 -12.76 -0.94 7.04
C GLU A 5 -11.45 -0.88 7.85
N PHE A 6 -11.02 -1.99 8.45
CA PHE A 6 -9.74 -2.05 9.14
C PHE A 6 -8.56 -1.80 8.18
N TYR A 7 -8.56 -2.44 7.01
CA TYR A 7 -7.49 -2.25 6.03
C TYR A 7 -7.53 -0.86 5.41
N MET A 8 -8.71 -0.31 5.18
CA MET A 8 -8.90 1.06 4.73
C MET A 8 -8.34 2.07 5.73
N HIS A 9 -8.55 1.87 7.03
CA HIS A 9 -7.91 2.71 8.05
C HIS A 9 -6.39 2.64 7.99
N ARG A 10 -5.81 1.46 7.74
CA ARG A 10 -4.35 1.31 7.59
C ARG A 10 -3.81 2.00 6.34
N ALA A 11 -4.54 1.93 5.22
CA ALA A 11 -4.20 2.68 4.01
C ALA A 11 -4.28 4.20 4.26
N LEU A 12 -5.27 4.67 5.03
CA LEU A 12 -5.38 6.07 5.42
C LEU A 12 -4.24 6.53 6.34
N ASP A 13 -3.76 5.67 7.25
CA ASP A 13 -2.58 5.97 8.06
C ASP A 13 -1.35 6.21 7.17
N GLN A 14 -1.13 5.37 6.15
CA GLN A 14 -0.07 5.58 5.15
C GLN A 14 -0.28 6.87 4.34
N ALA A 15 -1.51 7.19 3.94
CA ALA A 15 -1.80 8.45 3.27
C ALA A 15 -1.46 9.68 4.12
N ARG A 16 -1.65 9.60 5.45
CA ARG A 16 -1.25 10.66 6.39
C ARG A 16 0.26 10.81 6.48
N GLU A 17 1.01 9.71 6.43
CA GLU A 17 2.49 9.75 6.35
C GLU A 17 2.96 10.43 5.07
N GLY A 18 2.34 10.11 3.92
CA GLY A 18 2.60 10.80 2.65
C GLY A 18 2.30 12.29 2.74
N LEU A 19 1.17 12.68 3.35
CA LEU A 19 0.83 14.07 3.57
C LEU A 19 1.88 14.80 4.42
N ALA A 20 2.33 14.17 5.50
CA ALA A 20 3.36 14.72 6.38
C ALA A 20 4.71 14.87 5.67
N ALA A 21 5.00 13.99 4.70
CA ALA A 21 6.16 14.08 3.82
C ALA A 21 6.02 15.11 2.70
N GLY A 22 4.88 15.81 2.59
CA GLY A 22 4.61 16.79 1.53
C GLY A 22 4.27 16.16 0.18
N GLU A 23 3.91 14.88 0.17
CA GLU A 23 3.52 14.12 -1.01
C GLU A 23 2.00 14.10 -1.20
N VAL A 24 1.55 13.63 -2.37
CA VAL A 24 0.12 13.37 -2.59
C VAL A 24 -0.37 12.33 -1.57
N PRO A 25 -1.44 12.61 -0.80
CA PRO A 25 -1.88 11.77 0.31
C PRO A 25 -2.61 10.52 -0.18
N VAL A 26 -1.85 9.56 -0.71
CA VAL A 26 -2.32 8.26 -1.15
C VAL A 26 -1.52 7.19 -0.42
N GLY A 27 -2.23 6.24 0.16
CA GLY A 27 -1.66 5.11 0.89
C GLY A 27 -2.29 3.79 0.43
N ALA A 28 -1.51 2.72 0.50
CA ALA A 28 -1.90 1.38 0.10
C ALA A 28 -1.35 0.35 1.08
N VAL A 29 -2.08 -0.75 1.26
CA VAL A 29 -1.67 -1.90 2.04
C VAL A 29 -1.93 -3.18 1.25
N VAL A 30 -1.04 -4.16 1.38
CA VAL A 30 -1.17 -5.50 0.80
C VAL A 30 -1.49 -6.46 1.93
N VAL A 31 -2.54 -7.26 1.75
CA VAL A 31 -3.01 -8.24 2.71
C VAL A 31 -2.88 -9.62 2.11
N ASP A 32 -2.36 -10.58 2.87
CA ASP A 32 -2.25 -11.97 2.44
C ASP A 32 -3.55 -12.77 2.64
N ALA A 33 -3.51 -14.05 2.26
CA ALA A 33 -4.65 -14.96 2.42
C ALA A 33 -4.99 -15.27 3.90
N SER A 34 -4.05 -15.07 4.83
CA SER A 34 -4.26 -15.21 6.28
C SER A 34 -4.98 -14.00 6.88
N GLY A 35 -4.98 -12.86 6.18
CA GLY A 35 -5.54 -11.59 6.62
C GLY A 35 -4.52 -10.70 7.34
N ASP A 36 -3.23 -10.98 7.15
CA ASP A 36 -2.14 -10.18 7.69
C ASP A 36 -1.67 -9.17 6.65
N ILE A 37 -1.31 -7.97 7.13
CA ILE A 37 -0.74 -6.93 6.26
C ILE A 37 0.72 -7.31 6.01
N VAL A 38 1.01 -7.71 4.78
CA VAL A 38 2.34 -8.14 4.35
C VAL A 38 3.13 -7.03 3.69
N GLY A 39 2.49 -5.91 3.34
CA GLY A 39 3.19 -4.71 2.89
C GLY A 39 2.37 -3.45 3.03
N ALA A 40 3.04 -2.32 3.21
CA ALA A 40 2.42 -1.00 3.27
C ALA A 40 3.24 0.03 2.49
N GLY A 41 2.58 1.06 1.97
CA GLY A 41 3.27 2.13 1.26
C GLY A 41 2.42 3.36 1.04
N TYR A 42 3.09 4.49 0.93
CA TYR A 42 2.49 5.78 0.58
C TYR A 42 3.20 6.38 -0.63
N ASN A 43 2.50 7.23 -1.38
CA ASN A 43 3.05 7.87 -2.57
C ASN A 43 4.27 8.73 -2.20
N SER A 44 5.42 8.51 -2.86
CA SER A 44 6.66 9.28 -2.61
C SER A 44 7.46 9.63 -3.87
N PRO A 45 6.83 10.09 -4.97
CA PRO A 45 7.54 10.38 -6.20
C PRO A 45 8.51 11.56 -6.07
N VAL A 46 8.20 12.55 -5.22
CA VAL A 46 9.06 13.73 -5.03
C VAL A 46 10.28 13.37 -4.18
N SER A 47 10.06 12.66 -3.09
CA SER A 47 11.08 12.29 -2.09
C SER A 47 12.02 11.19 -2.58
N CYS A 48 11.52 10.25 -3.38
CA CYS A 48 12.33 9.17 -3.95
C CYS A 48 12.92 9.53 -5.34
N HIS A 49 12.60 10.71 -5.89
CA HIS A 49 12.95 11.10 -7.26
C HIS A 49 12.59 10.03 -8.32
N ASP A 50 11.55 9.24 -8.03
CA ASP A 50 11.12 8.12 -8.84
C ASP A 50 9.64 8.35 -9.20
N PRO A 51 9.32 8.70 -10.46
CA PRO A 51 7.94 8.93 -10.88
C PRO A 51 7.07 7.66 -10.82
N SER A 52 7.68 6.48 -10.59
CA SER A 52 6.97 5.22 -10.37
C SER A 52 6.73 4.88 -8.90
N ALA A 53 7.24 5.68 -7.95
CA ALA A 53 7.10 5.46 -6.50
C ALA A 53 5.69 5.80 -5.96
N HIS A 54 4.66 5.33 -6.66
CA HIS A 54 3.28 5.35 -6.22
C HIS A 54 3.08 4.45 -5.00
N ALA A 55 2.05 4.75 -4.20
CA ALA A 55 1.74 4.04 -2.96
C ALA A 55 1.64 2.53 -3.18
N GLU A 56 1.05 2.12 -4.31
CA GLU A 56 0.80 0.73 -4.62
C GLU A 56 2.07 -0.03 -5.03
N VAL A 57 2.96 0.62 -5.78
CA VAL A 57 4.26 0.06 -6.15
C VAL A 57 5.10 -0.14 -4.90
N ARG A 58 5.05 0.81 -3.96
CA ARG A 58 5.76 0.68 -2.68
C ARG A 58 5.18 -0.43 -1.81
N ALA A 59 3.86 -0.50 -1.68
CA ALA A 59 3.21 -1.57 -0.90
C ALA A 59 3.50 -2.96 -1.47
N LEU A 60 3.57 -3.11 -2.80
CA LEU A 60 3.97 -4.36 -3.46
C LEU A 60 5.46 -4.67 -3.32
N ARG A 61 6.35 -3.67 -3.39
CA ARG A 61 7.79 -3.85 -3.15
C ARG A 61 8.06 -4.25 -1.71
N ASP A 62 7.38 -3.63 -0.75
CA ASP A 62 7.45 -3.95 0.68
C ASP A 62 6.95 -5.37 0.94
N ALA A 63 5.79 -5.72 0.37
CA ALA A 63 5.27 -7.08 0.41
C ALA A 63 6.21 -8.09 -0.25
N GLY A 64 6.80 -7.76 -1.39
CA GLY A 64 7.76 -8.60 -2.10
C GLY A 64 9.08 -8.79 -1.35
N ALA A 65 9.56 -7.77 -0.64
CA ALA A 65 10.74 -7.86 0.23
C ALA A 65 10.48 -8.79 1.42
N GLY A 66 9.26 -8.76 2.00
CA GLY A 66 8.82 -9.72 3.00
C GLY A 66 8.56 -11.13 2.44
N TRP A 67 7.93 -11.24 1.26
CA TRP A 67 7.55 -12.49 0.59
C TRP A 67 8.70 -13.23 -0.07
N ALA A 68 9.80 -12.59 -0.41
CA ALA A 68 11.02 -13.29 -0.83
C ALA A 68 11.53 -14.27 0.26
N THR A 69 11.04 -14.14 1.49
CA THR A 69 11.33 -15.03 2.63
C THR A 69 10.32 -16.18 2.77
N ILE A 70 9.12 -16.11 2.19
CA ILE A 70 8.04 -17.11 2.39
C ILE A 70 7.09 -17.13 1.17
N GLY A 71 7.13 -18.23 0.41
CA GLY A 71 6.58 -18.36 -0.94
C GLY A 71 5.08 -18.11 -1.14
N SER A 72 4.78 -17.56 -2.33
CA SER A 72 3.56 -17.66 -3.15
C SER A 72 2.17 -17.66 -2.46
N THR A 73 1.37 -16.59 -2.67
CA THR A 73 -0.06 -16.63 -3.14
C THR A 73 -0.69 -15.21 -3.24
N ALA A 74 -1.14 -14.85 -4.45
CA ALA A 74 -2.10 -13.82 -4.89
C ALA A 74 -2.36 -12.54 -4.04
N ALA A 75 -1.97 -11.37 -4.58
CA ALA A 75 -2.38 -10.05 -4.07
C ALA A 75 -3.69 -9.59 -4.72
N ARG A 76 -4.67 -9.15 -3.90
CA ARG A 76 -5.91 -8.49 -4.35
C ARG A 76 -5.73 -6.98 -4.27
N PHE A 77 -6.03 -6.29 -5.37
CA PHE A 77 -5.87 -4.85 -5.52
C PHE A 77 -7.25 -4.20 -5.62
N THR A 78 -7.59 -3.29 -4.70
CA THR A 78 -8.85 -2.54 -4.73
C THR A 78 -8.53 -1.07 -4.93
N LEU A 79 -8.79 -0.54 -6.13
CA LEU A 79 -8.71 0.89 -6.41
C LEU A 79 -10.10 1.52 -6.29
N PRO A 80 -10.25 2.69 -5.64
CA PRO A 80 -11.48 3.45 -5.74
C PRO A 80 -11.57 4.08 -7.14
N SER A 81 -12.39 3.51 -8.01
CA SER A 81 -12.76 4.13 -9.28
C SER A 81 -13.62 5.37 -9.00
N SER A 82 -13.11 6.54 -9.36
CA SER A 82 -13.88 7.80 -9.39
C SER A 82 -15.08 7.65 -10.32
N PRO A 83 -16.32 7.96 -9.91
CA PRO A 83 -17.43 8.06 -10.84
C PRO A 83 -17.26 9.34 -11.68
N ALA A 84 -17.41 9.19 -13.00
CA ALA A 84 -17.66 10.29 -13.92
C ALA A 84 -19.14 10.70 -13.86
#